data_AF-A0A0S8KKL7-F1
#
_entry.id   AF-A0A0S8KKL7-F1
#
_cell.length_a   1.000
_cell.length_b   1.000
_cell.length_c   1.000
_cell.angle_alpha   90.00
_cell.angle_beta   90.00
_cell.angle_gamma   90.00
#
_symmetry.space_group_name_H-M   'P 1'
#
loop_
_entity.id
_entity.type
_entity.pdbx_description
1 polymer ?
#
loop_
_entity_poly.entity_id
_entity_poly.type
_entity_poly.pdbx_seq_one_letter_code
_entity_poly.pdbx_strand_id
1 'polypeptide(L)'
;MALSRRQKITIISLLFYWPALFVLAHIPIPQLVRRAGVSDKSLHFLAYLILVFLLWFAISSDRKVNWRTARVWWILAVVVLYGLADEFSQPYVGRTRDAMDVVANVAGTLTGLILFSVLTFWPASLLVTGTVIFGITNIARANLAELLPMANAMFHLFAYAIFTTLWAQYMHLFLSVRGPNVRWLISALAVPTLLLFTVKLFSVILGRNLAMADIIISVGGIAAVVAPTYLTGLFDRTQATKDSARV
;
A
#
# COMPACT_ATOMS: atom_id res chain seq x y z
N MET A 1 -12.87 -14.63 -21.71
CA MET A 1 -12.97 -13.21 -21.31
C MET A 1 -11.58 -12.64 -21.15
N ALA A 2 -11.26 -11.52 -21.79
CA ALA A 2 -9.96 -10.88 -21.63
C ALA A 2 -9.87 -10.18 -20.25
N LEU A 3 -8.77 -10.42 -19.51
CA LEU A 3 -8.52 -9.76 -18.22
C LEU A 3 -8.23 -8.28 -18.42
N SER A 4 -8.76 -7.41 -17.56
CA SER A 4 -8.46 -5.98 -17.60
C SER A 4 -6.98 -5.71 -17.25
N ARG A 5 -6.40 -4.61 -17.74
CA ARG A 5 -5.01 -4.23 -17.43
C ARG A 5 -4.76 -4.16 -15.91
N ARG A 6 -5.71 -3.59 -15.17
CA ARG A 6 -5.66 -3.49 -13.71
C ARG A 6 -5.69 -4.85 -13.04
N GLN A 7 -6.56 -5.76 -13.50
CA GLN A 7 -6.61 -7.13 -12.97
C GLN A 7 -5.30 -7.87 -13.23
N LYS A 8 -4.70 -7.72 -14.42
CA LYS A 8 -3.37 -8.28 -14.73
C LYS A 8 -2.29 -7.76 -13.78
N ILE A 9 -2.22 -6.46 -13.55
CA ILE A 9 -1.26 -5.85 -12.61
C ILE A 9 -1.49 -6.39 -11.18
N THR A 10 -2.74 -6.53 -10.75
CA THR A 10 -3.08 -7.07 -9.43
C THR A 10 -2.66 -8.53 -9.28
N ILE A 11 -2.92 -9.36 -10.32
CA ILE A 11 -2.49 -10.76 -10.35
C ILE A 11 -0.96 -10.87 -10.32
N ILE A 12 -0.25 -10.08 -11.13
CA ILE A 12 1.21 -10.05 -11.12
C ILE A 12 1.73 -9.67 -9.73
N SER A 13 1.15 -8.63 -9.12
CA SER A 13 1.51 -8.20 -7.77
C SER A 13 1.27 -9.31 -6.74
N LEU A 14 0.14 -10.02 -6.82
CA LEU A 14 -0.17 -11.17 -5.96
C LEU A 14 0.84 -12.30 -6.13
N LEU A 15 1.22 -12.62 -7.37
CA LEU A 15 2.18 -13.69 -7.69
C LEU A 15 3.57 -13.43 -7.11
N PHE A 16 3.98 -12.17 -6.98
CA PHE A 16 5.24 -11.82 -6.32
C PHE A 16 5.06 -11.68 -4.80
N TYR A 17 3.97 -11.04 -4.36
CA TYR A 17 3.73 -10.73 -2.97
C TYR A 17 3.51 -11.99 -2.12
N TRP A 18 2.74 -12.96 -2.60
CA TRP A 18 2.39 -14.13 -1.80
C TRP A 18 3.61 -15.05 -1.51
N PRO A 19 4.47 -15.39 -2.48
CA PRO A 19 5.72 -16.09 -2.17
C PRO A 19 6.67 -15.27 -1.30
N ALA A 20 6.76 -13.95 -1.53
CA ALA A 20 7.58 -13.08 -0.70
C ALA A 20 7.11 -13.07 0.76
N LEU A 21 5.79 -13.02 0.99
CA LEU A 21 5.19 -13.12 2.32
C LEU A 21 5.58 -14.44 3.00
N PHE A 22 5.44 -15.57 2.30
CA PHE A 22 5.84 -16.88 2.82
C PHE A 22 7.32 -16.90 3.23
N VAL A 23 8.21 -16.42 2.35
CA VAL A 23 9.65 -16.36 2.64
C VAL A 23 9.92 -15.46 3.84
N LEU A 24 9.32 -14.27 3.91
CA LEU A 24 9.52 -13.34 5.02
C LEU A 24 9.03 -13.91 6.36
N ALA A 25 7.89 -14.59 6.37
CA ALA A 25 7.37 -15.25 7.58
C ALA A 25 8.30 -16.37 8.08
N HIS A 26 9.03 -17.02 7.18
CA HIS A 26 9.95 -18.12 7.49
C HIS A 26 11.38 -17.68 7.79
N ILE A 27 11.74 -16.42 7.60
CA ILE A 27 13.05 -15.91 8.04
C ILE A 27 13.04 -15.82 9.58
N PRO A 28 13.96 -16.50 10.29
CA PRO A 28 14.08 -16.35 11.73
C PRO A 28 14.36 -14.88 12.07
N ILE A 29 13.60 -14.30 13.00
CA ILE A 29 13.65 -12.86 13.31
C ILE A 29 15.11 -12.45 13.59
N PRO A 30 15.77 -11.70 12.68
CA PRO A 30 17.14 -11.28 12.87
C PRO A 30 17.26 -10.44 14.13
N GLN A 31 18.41 -10.47 14.80
CA GLN A 31 18.64 -9.63 15.98
C GLN A 31 18.38 -8.14 15.69
N LEU A 32 18.63 -7.71 14.45
CA LEU A 32 18.34 -6.36 13.98
C LEU A 32 16.84 -5.99 14.06
N VAL A 33 15.95 -6.90 13.65
CA VAL A 33 14.48 -6.69 13.70
C VAL A 33 13.98 -6.74 15.15
N ARG A 34 14.58 -7.61 15.98
CA ARG A 34 14.31 -7.63 17.42
C ARG A 34 14.69 -6.31 18.09
N ARG A 35 15.86 -5.75 17.76
CA ARG A 35 16.27 -4.40 18.21
C ARG A 35 15.35 -3.32 17.66
N ALA A 36 14.78 -3.53 16.48
CA ALA A 36 13.78 -2.64 15.90
C ALA A 36 12.45 -2.60 16.67
N GLY A 37 12.21 -3.56 17.56
CA GLY A 37 11.02 -3.65 18.42
C GLY A 37 9.70 -3.58 17.64
N VAL A 38 9.70 -4.02 16.38
CA VAL A 38 8.50 -4.07 15.56
C VAL A 38 7.56 -5.10 16.17
N SER A 39 6.29 -4.73 16.35
CA SER A 39 5.26 -5.68 16.78
C SER A 39 5.03 -6.70 15.66
N ASP A 40 5.46 -7.95 15.88
CA ASP A 40 5.31 -9.06 14.92
C ASP A 40 3.84 -9.19 14.49
N LYS A 41 2.93 -9.17 15.48
CA LYS A 41 1.47 -9.20 15.29
C LYS A 41 0.96 -8.09 14.37
N SER A 42 1.54 -6.90 14.43
CA SER A 42 1.12 -5.78 13.58
C SER A 42 1.61 -5.96 12.13
N LEU A 43 2.78 -6.57 11.94
CA LEU A 43 3.26 -6.97 10.60
C LEU A 43 2.37 -8.06 10.03
N HIS A 44 2.02 -9.08 10.82
CA HIS A 44 1.08 -10.14 10.46
C HIS A 44 -0.29 -9.56 10.01
N PHE A 45 -0.87 -8.67 10.82
CA PHE A 45 -2.10 -7.98 10.46
C PHE A 45 -1.99 -7.23 9.12
N LEU A 46 -0.96 -6.42 8.95
CA LEU A 46 -0.77 -5.61 7.75
C LEU A 46 -0.50 -6.48 6.51
N ALA A 47 0.28 -7.54 6.69
CA ALA A 47 0.65 -8.44 5.62
C ALA A 47 -0.57 -9.19 5.05
N TYR A 48 -1.46 -9.65 5.94
CA TYR A 48 -2.68 -10.33 5.55
C TYR A 48 -3.76 -9.37 5.04
N LEU A 49 -3.77 -8.11 5.50
CA LEU A 49 -4.58 -7.04 4.89
C LEU A 49 -4.20 -6.80 3.41
N ILE A 50 -2.90 -6.75 3.10
CA ILE A 50 -2.43 -6.63 1.70
C ILE A 50 -2.76 -7.91 0.91
N LEU A 51 -2.54 -9.09 1.51
CA LEU A 51 -2.81 -10.37 0.84
C LEU A 51 -4.28 -10.46 0.41
N VAL A 52 -5.22 -10.17 1.33
CA VAL A 52 -6.65 -10.24 1.03
C VAL A 52 -7.09 -9.15 0.05
N PHE A 53 -6.46 -7.97 0.07
CA PHE A 53 -6.66 -6.93 -0.94
C PHE A 53 -6.30 -7.42 -2.34
N LEU A 54 -5.09 -7.97 -2.50
CA LEU A 54 -4.61 -8.47 -3.78
C LEU A 54 -5.47 -9.64 -4.27
N LEU A 55 -5.81 -10.59 -3.40
CA LEU A 55 -6.66 -11.73 -3.73
C LEU A 55 -8.06 -11.30 -4.18
N TRP A 56 -8.73 -10.43 -3.41
CA TRP A 56 -10.08 -9.99 -3.73
C TRP A 56 -10.13 -9.30 -5.09
N PHE A 57 -9.22 -8.35 -5.35
CA PHE A 57 -9.22 -7.59 -6.60
C PHE A 57 -8.56 -8.31 -7.79
N ALA A 58 -7.80 -9.39 -7.55
CA ALA A 58 -7.38 -10.32 -8.60
C ALA A 58 -8.57 -11.14 -9.13
N ILE A 59 -9.50 -11.56 -8.24
CA ILE A 59 -10.68 -12.35 -8.60
C ILE A 59 -11.85 -11.46 -9.05
N SER A 60 -12.05 -10.32 -8.39
CA SER A 60 -13.24 -9.46 -8.54
C SER A 60 -12.85 -7.98 -8.74
N SER A 61 -12.10 -7.69 -9.81
CA SER A 61 -11.40 -6.41 -10.03
C SER A 61 -12.24 -5.13 -9.90
N ASP A 62 -13.54 -5.18 -10.19
CA ASP A 62 -14.44 -4.00 -10.15
C ASP A 62 -15.57 -4.11 -9.11
N ARG A 63 -15.62 -5.18 -8.32
CA ARG A 63 -16.75 -5.45 -7.43
C ARG A 63 -16.38 -5.26 -5.97
N LYS A 64 -17.30 -4.66 -5.22
CA LYS A 64 -17.27 -4.67 -3.76
C LYS A 64 -17.50 -6.08 -3.24
N VAL A 65 -16.98 -6.38 -2.05
CA VAL A 65 -17.27 -7.61 -1.33
C VAL A 65 -18.76 -7.73 -1.08
N ASN A 66 -19.32 -8.88 -1.46
CA ASN A 66 -20.70 -9.25 -1.17
C ASN A 66 -20.72 -10.52 -0.33
N TRP A 67 -21.05 -10.36 0.95
CA TRP A 67 -21.12 -11.42 1.97
C TRP A 67 -22.15 -12.51 1.66
N ARG A 68 -23.08 -12.27 0.74
CA ARG A 68 -24.06 -13.28 0.27
C ARG A 68 -23.52 -14.22 -0.80
N THR A 69 -22.30 -14.01 -1.29
CA THR A 69 -21.70 -14.83 -2.34
C THR A 69 -20.68 -15.81 -1.78
N ALA A 70 -20.59 -17.02 -2.34
CA ALA A 70 -19.61 -18.02 -1.91
C ALA A 70 -18.15 -17.54 -2.05
N ARG A 71 -17.88 -16.59 -2.95
CA ARG A 71 -16.52 -16.08 -3.23
C ARG A 71 -15.82 -15.50 -2.00
N VAL A 72 -16.54 -14.71 -1.18
CA VAL A 72 -15.94 -14.11 0.02
C VAL A 72 -15.55 -15.17 1.04
N TRP A 73 -16.39 -16.18 1.22
CA TRP A 73 -16.16 -17.29 2.14
C TRP A 73 -15.03 -18.18 1.66
N TRP A 74 -14.91 -18.41 0.35
CA TRP A 74 -13.77 -19.12 -0.24
C TRP A 74 -12.47 -18.36 -0.04
N ILE A 75 -12.43 -17.04 -0.29
CA ILE A 75 -11.23 -16.23 -0.07
C ILE A 75 -10.85 -16.24 1.42
N LEU A 76 -11.83 -16.05 2.31
CA LEU A 76 -11.59 -16.11 3.75
C LEU A 76 -11.03 -17.48 4.15
N ALA A 77 -11.65 -18.57 3.72
CA ALA A 77 -11.17 -19.92 4.01
C ALA A 77 -9.74 -20.15 3.50
N VAL A 78 -9.44 -19.78 2.26
CA VAL A 78 -8.09 -19.92 1.67
C VAL A 78 -7.06 -19.15 2.48
N VAL A 79 -7.33 -17.89 2.84
CA VAL A 79 -6.37 -17.05 3.57
C VAL A 79 -6.19 -17.53 5.01
N VAL A 80 -7.26 -17.95 5.69
CA VAL A 80 -7.19 -18.50 7.05
C VAL A 80 -6.43 -19.82 7.07
N LEU A 81 -6.74 -20.74 6.16
CA LEU A 81 -6.04 -22.03 6.06
C LEU A 81 -4.56 -21.83 5.69
N TYR A 82 -4.28 -20.89 4.79
CA TYR A 82 -2.91 -20.51 4.46
C TYR A 82 -2.16 -19.98 5.69
N GLY A 83 -2.74 -19.06 6.45
CA GLY A 83 -2.07 -18.51 7.63
C GLY A 83 -1.90 -19.49 8.78
N LEU A 84 -2.82 -20.46 8.91
CA LEU A 84 -2.61 -21.59 9.80
C LEU A 84 -1.44 -22.45 9.31
N ALA A 85 -1.42 -22.83 8.03
CA ALA A 85 -0.35 -23.64 7.46
C ALA A 85 1.03 -22.98 7.61
N ASP A 86 1.11 -21.67 7.34
CA ASP A 86 2.31 -20.83 7.50
C ASP A 86 2.83 -20.87 8.95
N GLU A 87 1.96 -20.70 9.94
CA GLU A 87 2.32 -20.79 11.36
C GLU A 87 2.73 -22.21 11.79
N PHE A 88 2.06 -23.23 11.26
CA PHE A 88 2.38 -24.62 11.57
C PHE A 88 3.72 -25.05 10.96
N SER A 89 4.15 -24.46 9.85
CA SER A 89 5.42 -24.75 9.18
C SER A 89 6.62 -23.96 9.71
N GLN A 90 6.41 -22.81 10.35
CA GLN A 90 7.46 -21.98 10.95
C GLN A 90 8.45 -22.73 11.89
N PRO A 91 8.06 -23.73 12.70
CA PRO A 91 9.02 -24.49 13.52
C PRO A 91 10.09 -25.25 12.75
N TYR A 92 9.83 -25.65 11.50
CA TYR A 92 10.82 -26.35 10.69
C TYR A 92 12.00 -25.46 10.26
N VAL A 93 11.88 -24.15 10.46
CA VAL A 93 12.92 -23.16 10.18
C VAL A 93 13.40 -22.43 11.45
N GLY A 94 13.07 -22.96 12.63
CA GLY A 94 13.57 -22.41 13.91
C GLY A 94 12.79 -21.21 14.45
N ARG A 95 11.54 -21.00 14.01
CA ARG A 95 10.59 -20.05 14.63
C ARG A 95 9.67 -20.75 15.63
N THR A 96 9.20 -20.01 16.61
CA THR A 96 8.23 -20.50 17.61
C THR A 96 6.82 -20.22 17.16
N ARG A 97 5.90 -21.18 17.37
CA ARG A 97 4.48 -20.95 17.09
C ARG A 97 3.90 -19.91 18.06
N ASP A 98 3.19 -18.91 17.55
CA ASP A 98 2.38 -17.95 18.31
C ASP A 98 0.95 -17.94 17.77
N ALA A 99 0.00 -18.38 18.59
CA ALA A 99 -1.42 -18.36 18.24
C ALA A 99 -1.93 -16.93 17.98
N MET A 100 -1.29 -15.92 18.56
CA MET A 100 -1.65 -14.52 18.32
C MET A 100 -1.27 -14.04 16.92
N ASP A 101 -0.31 -14.66 16.25
CA ASP A 101 0.03 -14.33 14.86
C ASP A 101 -1.08 -14.84 13.92
N VAL A 102 -1.64 -16.02 14.19
CA VAL A 102 -2.86 -16.50 13.52
C VAL A 102 -4.02 -15.52 13.74
N VAL A 103 -4.25 -15.07 14.98
CA VAL A 103 -5.30 -14.09 15.27
C VAL A 103 -5.08 -12.80 14.50
N ALA A 104 -3.85 -12.30 14.42
CA ALA A 104 -3.50 -11.11 13.66
C ALA A 104 -3.74 -11.29 12.15
N ASN A 105 -3.37 -12.44 11.59
CA ASN A 105 -3.61 -12.82 10.19
C ASN A 105 -5.12 -12.80 9.87
N VAL A 106 -5.93 -13.42 10.72
CA VAL A 106 -7.40 -13.44 10.59
C VAL A 106 -7.98 -12.03 10.71
N ALA A 107 -7.53 -11.25 11.68
CA ALA A 107 -7.98 -9.88 11.89
C ALA A 107 -7.68 -8.97 10.69
N GLY A 108 -6.49 -9.06 10.11
CA GLY A 108 -6.11 -8.32 8.90
C GLY A 108 -6.99 -8.70 7.70
N THR A 109 -7.22 -10.01 7.55
CA THR A 109 -8.08 -10.57 6.49
C THR A 109 -9.53 -10.08 6.60
N LEU A 110 -10.13 -10.20 7.79
CA LEU A 110 -11.50 -9.75 8.02
C LEU A 110 -11.64 -8.23 7.86
N THR A 111 -10.68 -7.47 8.38
CA THR A 111 -10.66 -6.01 8.22
C THR A 111 -10.66 -5.64 6.74
N GLY A 112 -9.82 -6.28 5.92
CA GLY A 112 -9.79 -6.07 4.48
C GLY A 112 -11.14 -6.36 3.83
N LEU A 113 -11.71 -7.55 4.07
CA LEU A 113 -13.01 -7.92 3.48
C LEU A 113 -14.15 -6.98 3.89
N ILE A 114 -14.17 -6.52 5.14
CA ILE A 114 -15.15 -5.54 5.62
C ILE A 114 -14.95 -4.20 4.89
N LEU A 115 -13.73 -3.69 4.81
CA LEU A 115 -13.42 -2.44 4.09
C LEU A 115 -13.82 -2.52 2.61
N PHE A 116 -13.53 -3.64 1.94
CA PHE A 116 -13.83 -3.82 0.53
C PHE A 116 -15.31 -4.11 0.26
N SER A 117 -16.13 -4.29 1.30
CA SER A 117 -17.59 -4.34 1.15
C SER A 117 -18.20 -2.96 0.88
N VAL A 118 -17.51 -1.89 1.31
CA VAL A 118 -17.95 -0.51 1.10
C VAL A 118 -17.09 0.23 0.06
N LEU A 119 -15.81 -0.14 -0.08
CA LEU A 119 -14.87 0.47 -1.02
C LEU A 119 -14.70 -0.35 -2.31
N THR A 120 -14.64 0.34 -3.45
CA THR A 120 -14.16 -0.22 -4.71
C THR A 120 -12.63 -0.15 -4.77
N PHE A 121 -12.03 -0.69 -5.84
CA PHE A 121 -10.58 -0.80 -5.99
C PHE A 121 -9.81 0.47 -5.64
N TRP A 122 -10.13 1.62 -6.25
CA TRP A 122 -9.29 2.83 -6.11
C TRP A 122 -9.28 3.41 -4.69
N PRO A 123 -10.43 3.67 -4.02
CA PRO A 123 -10.44 4.02 -2.61
C PRO A 123 -9.76 2.97 -1.72
N ALA A 124 -9.98 1.68 -1.98
CA ALA A 124 -9.38 0.60 -1.21
C ALA A 124 -7.85 0.60 -1.35
N SER A 125 -7.32 0.76 -2.56
CA SER A 125 -5.88 0.85 -2.84
C SER A 125 -5.23 2.02 -2.11
N LEU A 126 -5.88 3.19 -2.10
CA LEU A 126 -5.42 4.36 -1.36
C LEU A 126 -5.39 4.09 0.14
N LEU A 127 -6.47 3.56 0.69
CA LEU A 127 -6.57 3.27 2.11
C LEU A 127 -5.54 2.22 2.56
N VAL A 128 -5.41 1.11 1.81
CA VAL A 128 -4.44 0.05 2.12
C VAL A 128 -3.02 0.59 2.02
N THR A 129 -2.67 1.30 0.93
CA THR A 129 -1.32 1.87 0.76
C THR A 129 -1.01 2.90 1.85
N GLY A 130 -1.95 3.78 2.18
CA GLY A 130 -1.80 4.75 3.28
C GLY A 130 -1.63 4.07 4.64
N THR A 131 -2.38 2.99 4.90
CA THR A 131 -2.25 2.17 6.12
C THR A 131 -0.88 1.49 6.17
N VAL A 132 -0.35 1.01 5.05
CA VAL A 132 1.00 0.43 4.96
C VAL A 132 2.07 1.46 5.24
N ILE A 133 1.99 2.64 4.61
CA ILE A 133 2.91 3.76 4.85
C ILE A 133 2.90 4.12 6.34
N PHE A 134 1.71 4.36 6.89
CA PHE A 134 1.56 4.70 8.30
C PHE A 134 2.09 3.59 9.21
N GLY A 135 1.71 2.34 8.95
CA GLY A 135 2.08 1.18 9.75
C GLY A 135 3.58 0.95 9.78
N ILE A 136 4.23 0.84 8.62
CA ILE A 136 5.68 0.59 8.56
C ILE A 136 6.47 1.75 9.19
N THR A 137 6.06 3.00 8.96
CA THR A 137 6.77 4.16 9.52
C THR A 137 6.56 4.31 11.04
N ASN A 138 5.37 3.99 11.57
CA ASN A 138 5.01 4.27 12.97
C ASN A 138 4.93 3.05 13.90
N ILE A 139 4.93 1.81 13.40
CA ILE A 139 4.82 0.61 14.25
C ILE A 139 6.20 0.09 14.68
N ALA A 140 7.25 0.32 13.88
CA ALA A 140 8.62 -0.06 14.23
C ALA A 140 9.14 0.78 15.40
N ARG A 141 9.41 0.19 16.58
CA ARG A 141 9.87 0.96 17.76
C ARG A 141 11.22 1.63 17.55
N ALA A 142 12.13 1.05 16.77
CA ALA A 142 13.38 1.70 16.41
C ALA A 142 13.29 2.46 15.09
N ASN A 143 14.22 3.39 14.95
CA ASN A 143 14.39 4.18 13.75
C ASN A 143 14.95 3.29 12.62
N LEU A 144 14.09 2.83 11.71
CA LEU A 144 14.50 2.02 10.55
C LEU A 144 15.56 2.71 9.69
N ALA A 145 15.62 4.04 9.70
CA ALA A 145 16.64 4.83 9.03
C ALA A 145 18.05 4.53 9.56
N GLU A 146 18.20 4.20 10.84
CA GLU A 146 19.49 3.88 11.45
C GLU A 146 19.91 2.43 11.18
N LEU A 147 18.93 1.52 11.16
CA LEU A 147 19.20 0.09 11.00
C LEU A 147 19.37 -0.32 9.53
N LEU A 148 18.56 0.25 8.64
CA LEU A 148 18.50 -0.10 7.22
C LEU A 148 18.25 1.16 6.36
N PRO A 149 19.21 2.11 6.30
CA PRO A 149 19.01 3.43 5.68
C PRO A 149 18.57 3.33 4.21
N MET A 150 19.18 2.43 3.44
CA MET A 150 18.84 2.26 2.02
C MET A 150 17.43 1.70 1.83
N ALA A 151 17.05 0.67 2.61
CA ALA A 151 15.70 0.09 2.52
C ALA A 151 14.63 1.10 2.97
N ASN A 152 14.91 1.87 4.02
CA ASN A 152 14.02 2.92 4.51
C ASN A 152 13.84 4.05 3.48
N ALA A 153 14.93 4.47 2.82
CA ALA A 153 14.90 5.46 1.75
C ALA A 153 14.09 4.96 0.54
N MET A 154 14.37 3.74 0.07
CA MET A 154 13.63 3.13 -1.03
C MET A 154 12.15 3.01 -0.70
N PHE A 155 11.81 2.56 0.52
CA PHE A 155 10.43 2.47 0.97
C PHE A 155 9.71 3.82 0.88
N HIS A 156 10.25 4.88 1.47
CA HIS A 156 9.61 6.21 1.43
C HIS A 156 9.49 6.72 -0.01
N LEU A 157 10.53 6.59 -0.84
CA LEU A 157 10.49 7.04 -2.23
C LEU A 157 9.36 6.35 -3.03
N PHE A 158 9.37 5.01 -3.03
CA PHE A 158 8.42 4.24 -3.83
C PHE A 158 7.02 4.25 -3.24
N ALA A 159 6.86 4.21 -1.92
CA ALA A 159 5.53 4.19 -1.31
C ALA A 159 4.78 5.50 -1.57
N TYR A 160 5.44 6.66 -1.43
CA TYR A 160 4.81 7.95 -1.77
C TYR A 160 4.60 8.13 -3.27
N ALA A 161 5.48 7.62 -4.13
CA ALA A 161 5.25 7.62 -5.58
C ALA A 161 4.04 6.75 -5.97
N ILE A 162 3.93 5.53 -5.43
CA ILE A 162 2.79 4.64 -5.67
C ILE A 162 1.49 5.28 -5.15
N PHE A 163 1.49 5.78 -3.91
CA PHE A 163 0.32 6.44 -3.32
C PHE A 163 -0.12 7.65 -4.15
N THR A 164 0.83 8.49 -4.58
CA THR A 164 0.56 9.67 -5.41
C THR A 164 -0.01 9.28 -6.78
N THR A 165 0.50 8.18 -7.37
CA THR A 165 -0.03 7.65 -8.64
C THR A 165 -1.47 7.15 -8.47
N LEU A 166 -1.75 6.40 -7.39
CA LEU A 166 -3.09 5.95 -7.06
C LEU A 166 -4.05 7.13 -6.83
N TRP A 167 -3.57 8.18 -6.17
CA TRP A 167 -4.34 9.40 -5.92
C TRP A 167 -4.65 10.13 -7.22
N ALA A 168 -3.66 10.34 -8.09
CA ALA A 168 -3.86 10.96 -9.39
C ALA A 168 -4.87 10.18 -10.26
N GLN A 169 -4.81 8.85 -10.24
CA GLN A 169 -5.78 8.00 -10.94
C GLN A 169 -7.18 8.09 -10.31
N TYR A 170 -7.28 8.12 -8.98
CA TYR A 170 -8.54 8.34 -8.28
C TYR A 170 -9.14 9.70 -8.66
N MET A 171 -8.35 10.77 -8.65
CA MET A 171 -8.78 12.09 -9.08
C MET A 171 -9.31 12.05 -10.51
N HIS A 172 -8.58 11.45 -11.44
CA HIS A 172 -8.98 11.37 -12.84
C HIS A 172 -10.34 10.66 -13.04
N LEU A 173 -10.61 9.63 -12.23
CA LEU A 173 -11.81 8.81 -12.35
C LEU A 173 -13.02 9.38 -11.59
N PHE A 174 -12.81 10.01 -10.44
CA PHE A 174 -13.90 10.40 -9.53
C PHE A 174 -14.02 11.91 -9.32
N LEU A 175 -12.94 12.68 -9.55
CA LEU A 175 -12.98 14.13 -9.46
C LEU A 175 -13.01 14.73 -10.86
N SER A 176 -13.85 15.75 -11.07
CA SER A 176 -13.93 16.50 -12.32
C SER A 176 -12.75 17.46 -12.53
N VAL A 177 -11.68 17.33 -11.74
CA VAL A 177 -10.47 18.15 -11.83
C VAL A 177 -9.54 17.55 -12.88
N ARG A 178 -9.53 18.17 -14.08
CA ARG A 178 -8.76 17.71 -15.23
C ARG A 178 -7.85 18.80 -15.80
N GLY A 179 -6.81 18.35 -16.49
CA GLY A 179 -5.85 19.19 -17.19
C GLY A 179 -4.83 19.88 -16.27
N PRO A 180 -3.68 20.31 -16.83
CA PRO A 180 -2.67 21.04 -16.08
C PRO A 180 -3.20 22.44 -15.74
N ASN A 181 -3.85 22.55 -14.60
CA ASN A 181 -4.21 23.84 -14.02
C ASN A 181 -3.80 23.85 -12.54
N VAL A 182 -3.74 25.06 -11.97
CA VAL A 182 -3.32 25.24 -10.58
C VAL A 182 -4.22 24.45 -9.61
N ARG A 183 -5.51 24.31 -9.90
CA ARG A 183 -6.45 23.53 -9.07
C ARG A 183 -6.10 22.04 -9.06
N TRP A 184 -5.74 21.48 -10.22
CA TRP A 184 -5.28 20.10 -10.35
C TRP A 184 -3.98 19.90 -9.59
N LEU A 185 -3.02 20.82 -9.73
CA LEU A 185 -1.72 20.74 -9.04
C LEU A 185 -1.90 20.75 -7.52
N ILE A 186 -2.70 21.69 -6.99
CA ILE A 186 -3.03 21.76 -5.56
C ILE A 186 -3.67 20.45 -5.11
N SER A 187 -4.66 19.95 -5.86
CA SER A 187 -5.38 18.72 -5.50
C SER A 187 -4.48 17.49 -5.54
N ALA A 188 -3.59 17.39 -6.54
CA ALA A 188 -2.65 16.27 -6.71
C ALA A 188 -1.62 16.22 -5.58
N LEU A 189 -1.21 17.38 -5.06
CA LEU A 189 -0.28 17.47 -3.93
C LEU A 189 -0.96 17.28 -2.58
N ALA A 190 -2.20 17.73 -2.41
CA ALA A 190 -2.87 17.83 -1.12
C ALA A 190 -2.94 16.51 -0.33
N VAL A 191 -3.46 15.43 -0.94
CA VAL A 191 -3.67 14.17 -0.21
C VAL A 191 -2.34 13.45 0.13
N PRO A 192 -1.36 13.33 -0.79
CA PRO A 192 -0.05 12.76 -0.47
C PRO A 192 0.71 13.57 0.59
N THR A 193 0.67 14.91 0.54
CA THR A 193 1.32 15.75 1.55
C THR A 193 0.61 15.68 2.90
N LEU A 194 -0.73 15.63 2.93
CA LEU A 194 -1.49 15.43 4.16
C LEU A 194 -1.17 14.07 4.81
N LEU A 195 -1.02 13.01 4.00
CA LEU A 195 -0.57 11.71 4.50
C LEU A 195 0.83 11.82 5.11
N LEU A 196 1.79 12.44 4.41
CA LEU A 196 3.15 12.65 4.92
C LEU A 196 3.17 13.41 6.24
N PHE A 197 2.43 14.52 6.30
CA PHE A 197 2.28 15.31 7.50
C PHE A 197 1.72 14.48 8.65
N THR A 198 0.61 13.75 8.41
CA THR A 198 -0.04 12.91 9.43
C THR A 198 0.91 11.82 9.94
N VAL A 199 1.61 11.13 9.03
CA VAL A 199 2.56 10.06 9.37
C VAL A 199 3.68 10.60 10.27
N LYS A 200 4.26 11.76 9.91
CA LYS A 200 5.36 12.36 10.67
C LYS A 200 4.90 13.01 11.97
N LEU A 201 3.70 13.61 12.01
CA LEU A 201 3.10 14.11 13.24
C LEU A 201 2.91 12.98 14.25
N PHE A 202 2.39 11.82 13.81
CA PHE A 202 2.30 10.64 14.67
C PHE A 202 3.66 10.11 15.12
N SER A 203 4.68 10.14 14.24
CA SER A 203 6.04 9.77 14.65
C SER A 203 6.54 10.63 15.81
N VAL A 204 6.29 11.94 15.78
CA VAL A 204 6.64 12.88 16.86
C VAL A 204 5.84 12.59 18.13
N ILE A 205 4.53 12.34 18.03
CA ILE A 205 3.68 11.99 19.18
C ILE A 205 4.17 10.70 19.85
N LEU A 206 4.68 9.75 19.06
CA LEU A 206 5.30 8.51 19.55
C LEU A 206 6.74 8.71 20.06
N GLY A 207 7.21 9.95 20.21
CA GLY A 207 8.52 10.29 20.75
C GLY A 207 9.70 10.04 19.80
N ARG A 208 9.45 9.96 18.48
CA ARG A 208 10.50 9.70 17.48
C ARG A 208 11.08 10.99 16.92
N ASN A 209 12.36 10.94 16.58
CA ASN A 209 13.03 12.02 15.88
C ASN A 209 12.51 12.17 14.44
N LEU A 210 12.35 13.41 14.00
CA LEU A 210 12.05 13.73 12.61
C LEU A 210 13.31 13.52 11.75
N ALA A 211 13.42 12.35 11.13
CA ALA A 211 14.42 12.11 10.10
C ALA A 211 14.11 12.98 8.87
N MET A 212 14.79 14.11 8.73
CA MET A 212 14.60 15.04 7.61
C MET A 212 14.85 14.37 6.26
N ALA A 213 15.78 13.40 6.21
CA ALA A 213 16.02 12.59 5.02
C ALA A 213 14.74 11.90 4.52
N ASP A 214 13.96 11.27 5.42
CA ASP A 214 12.72 10.59 5.05
C ASP A 214 11.67 11.54 4.46
N ILE A 215 11.58 12.76 5.01
CA ILE A 215 10.67 13.80 4.52
C ILE A 215 11.08 14.23 3.12
N ILE A 216 12.36 14.56 2.93
CA ILE A 216 12.90 14.96 1.61
C ILE A 216 12.68 13.86 0.58
N ILE A 217 12.96 12.61 0.93
CA ILE A 217 12.79 11.46 0.04
C ILE A 217 11.31 11.22 -0.30
N SER A 218 10.41 11.35 0.68
CA SER A 218 8.95 11.23 0.46
C SER A 218 8.44 12.32 -0.46
N VAL A 219 8.87 13.57 -0.26
CA VAL A 219 8.57 14.71 -1.15
C VAL A 219 9.11 14.45 -2.55
N GLY A 220 10.32 13.90 -2.67
CA GLY A 220 10.89 13.46 -3.94
C GLY A 220 10.00 12.43 -4.66
N GLY A 221 9.46 11.45 -3.92
CA GLY A 221 8.52 10.46 -4.46
C GLY A 221 7.20 11.07 -4.96
N ILE A 222 6.65 12.05 -4.23
CA ILE A 222 5.46 12.80 -4.67
C ILE A 222 5.77 13.60 -5.95
N ALA A 223 6.88 14.35 -5.94
CA ALA A 223 7.29 15.20 -7.05
C ALA A 223 7.57 14.39 -8.32
N ALA A 224 8.18 13.21 -8.19
CA ALA A 224 8.47 12.28 -9.29
C ALA A 224 7.22 11.82 -10.06
N VAL A 225 6.03 11.95 -9.47
CA VAL A 225 4.75 11.61 -10.13
C VAL A 225 4.03 12.86 -10.59
N VAL A 226 3.92 13.88 -9.72
CA VAL A 226 3.14 15.09 -10.03
C VAL A 226 3.79 15.89 -11.15
N ALA A 227 5.11 16.10 -11.11
CA ALA A 227 5.79 16.95 -12.09
C ALA A 227 5.71 16.38 -13.52
N PRO A 228 6.04 15.10 -13.79
CA PRO A 228 5.87 14.55 -15.13
C PRO A 228 4.42 14.59 -15.61
N THR A 229 3.46 14.23 -14.76
CA THR A 229 2.03 14.23 -15.12
C THR A 229 1.53 15.63 -15.49
N TYR A 230 1.99 16.64 -14.75
CA TYR A 230 1.65 18.05 -15.03
C TYR A 230 2.29 18.52 -16.34
N LEU A 231 3.57 18.22 -16.55
CA LEU A 231 4.31 18.60 -17.75
C LEU A 231 3.74 17.96 -19.01
N THR A 232 3.43 16.66 -19.00
CA THR A 232 2.79 15.98 -20.13
C THR A 232 1.45 16.62 -20.46
N GLY A 233 0.65 16.94 -19.43
CA GLY A 233 -0.62 17.63 -19.64
C GLY A 233 -0.45 19.02 -20.28
N LEU A 234 0.62 19.76 -19.92
CA LEU A 234 0.92 21.06 -20.52
C LEU A 234 1.27 20.92 -22.01
N PHE A 235 2.13 19.95 -22.35
CA PHE A 235 2.48 19.67 -23.74
C PHE A 235 1.25 19.34 -24.58
N ASP A 236 0.40 18.42 -24.12
CA ASP A 236 -0.84 18.03 -24.82
C ASP A 236 -1.77 19.23 -25.05
N ARG A 237 -1.91 20.10 -24.04
CA ARG A 237 -2.73 21.32 -24.13
C ARG A 237 -2.18 22.29 -25.18
N THR A 238 -0.86 22.50 -25.21
CA THR A 238 -0.23 23.40 -26.20
C THR A 238 -0.36 22.88 -27.62
N GLN A 239 -0.30 21.56 -27.81
CA GLN A 239 -0.45 20.95 -29.13
C GLN A 239 -1.88 21.08 -29.65
N ALA A 240 -2.88 20.78 -28.81
CA ALA A 240 -4.29 20.96 -29.16
C ALA A 240 -4.62 22.42 -29.57
N THR A 241 -4.05 23.41 -28.88
CA THR A 241 -4.25 24.83 -29.25
C THR A 241 -3.64 25.19 -30.60
N LYS A 242 -2.48 24.60 -30.95
CA LYS A 242 -1.83 24.84 -32.24
C LYS A 242 -2.61 24.24 -33.39
N ASP A 243 -3.18 23.05 -33.20
CA ASP A 243 -3.97 22.38 -34.23
C ASP A 243 -5.30 23.11 -34.50
N SER A 244 -5.94 23.66 -33.46
CA SER A 244 -7.15 24.48 -33.62
C SER A 244 -6.94 25.83 -34.31
N ALA A 245 -5.72 26.35 -34.33
CA ALA A 245 -5.39 27.63 -34.98
C ALA A 245 -5.00 27.47 -36.47
N ARG A 246 -4.87 26.23 -36.97
CA ARG A 246 -4.53 25.90 -38.36
C ARG A 246 -5.75 25.55 -39.22
N VAL A 247 -6.94 25.49 -38.63
CA VAL A 247 -8.23 25.25 -39.28
C VAL A 247 -8.97 26.57 -39.40
#